data_AF-A0A2P8GWJ8-F1
#
_entry.id   AF-A0A2P8GWJ8-F1
#
_cell.length_a   1.000
_cell.length_b   1.000
_cell.length_c   1.000
_cell.angle_alpha   90.00
_cell.angle_beta   90.00
_cell.angle_gamma   90.00
#
_symmetry.space_group_name_H-M   'P 1'
#
loop_
_entity.id
_entity.type
_entity.pdbx_description
1 polymer ?
#
loop_
_entity_poly.entity_id
_entity_poly.type
_entity_poly.pdbx_seq_one_letter_code
_entity_poly.pdbx_strand_id
1 'polypeptide(L)'
;MTRIGRNPVIGAARLTSVLSAIFGLAVGSAVSRMTDGAVGYEIAVLVSAAAFFGLVFGIAALLHRSLDWDEQAGTVSFWRHTVPLASITRVERSLSVGVGTSVSLSYRFVSTEGPSVRILVAGRPLKGLDHEGLDSLRRLVEAAPIAEPALVDELTDEHNVLVDGLSESEGRTAVGKLLLLRELDRLIDPRG
;
A
#
# COMPACT_ATOMS: atom_id res chain seq x y z
N MET A 1 -4.91 19.44 7.27
CA MET A 1 -4.89 17.97 7.21
C MET A 1 -4.34 17.52 5.87
N THR A 2 -3.30 16.69 5.90
CA THR A 2 -2.60 16.14 4.73
C THR A 2 -2.91 14.66 4.62
N ARG A 3 -3.46 14.24 3.49
CA ARG A 3 -3.80 12.83 3.24
C ARG A 3 -2.62 12.10 2.62
N ILE A 4 -2.11 11.09 3.30
CA ILE A 4 -0.99 10.26 2.88
C ILE A 4 -1.52 8.87 2.53
N GLY A 5 -1.28 8.42 1.30
CA GLY A 5 -1.83 7.16 0.79
C GLY A 5 -3.00 7.38 -0.16
N ARG A 6 -2.98 6.62 -1.25
CA ARG A 6 -4.02 6.60 -2.28
C ARG A 6 -4.32 5.15 -2.63
N ASN A 7 -5.55 4.86 -3.05
CA ASN A 7 -5.88 3.54 -3.54
C ASN A 7 -4.97 3.21 -4.74
N PRO A 8 -4.14 2.15 -4.67
CA PRO A 8 -3.14 1.87 -5.70
C PRO A 8 -3.75 1.51 -7.06
N VAL A 9 -5.03 1.11 -7.07
CA VAL A 9 -5.79 0.87 -8.31
C VAL A 9 -5.94 2.15 -9.14
N ILE A 10 -5.91 3.33 -8.51
CA ILE A 10 -5.96 4.59 -9.26
C ILE A 10 -4.66 4.77 -10.08
N GLY A 11 -3.52 4.48 -9.49
CA GLY A 11 -2.23 4.55 -10.19
C GLY A 11 -2.06 3.47 -11.27
N ALA A 12 -2.78 2.36 -11.14
CA ALA A 12 -2.81 1.24 -12.09
C ALA A 12 -4.12 1.18 -12.92
N ALA A 13 -4.90 2.27 -12.98
CA ALA A 13 -6.26 2.23 -13.52
C ALA A 13 -6.33 1.64 -14.94
N ARG A 14 -5.37 1.98 -15.81
CA ARG A 14 -5.27 1.41 -17.16
C ARG A 14 -5.14 -0.12 -17.14
N LEU A 15 -4.27 -0.66 -16.30
CA LEU A 15 -4.08 -2.11 -16.18
C LEU A 15 -5.34 -2.77 -15.62
N THR A 16 -5.92 -2.20 -14.56
CA THR A 16 -7.14 -2.73 -13.95
C THR A 16 -8.31 -2.71 -14.93
N SER A 17 -8.46 -1.67 -15.74
CA SER A 17 -9.48 -1.60 -16.80
C SER A 17 -9.28 -2.68 -17.87
N VAL A 18 -8.03 -2.90 -18.32
CA VAL A 18 -7.72 -3.97 -19.30
C VAL A 18 -8.05 -5.34 -18.74
N LEU A 19 -7.62 -5.64 -17.51
CA LEU A 19 -7.91 -6.91 -16.84
C LEU A 19 -9.42 -7.10 -16.61
N SER A 20 -10.13 -6.04 -16.25
CA SER A 20 -11.58 -6.07 -16.07
C SER A 20 -12.31 -6.35 -17.38
N ALA A 21 -11.84 -5.78 -18.51
CA ALA A 21 -12.40 -6.06 -19.82
C ALA A 21 -12.16 -7.52 -20.25
N ILE A 22 -10.94 -8.05 -20.04
CA ILE A 22 -10.61 -9.45 -20.32
C ILE A 22 -11.49 -10.39 -19.48
N PHE A 23 -11.61 -10.10 -18.18
CA PHE A 23 -12.49 -10.84 -17.28
C PHE A 23 -13.95 -10.79 -17.73
N GLY A 24 -14.45 -9.61 -18.09
CA GLY A 24 -15.81 -9.43 -18.60
C GLY A 24 -16.09 -10.26 -19.84
N LEU A 25 -15.16 -10.27 -20.81
CA LEU A 25 -15.30 -11.07 -22.03
C LEU A 25 -15.31 -12.58 -21.75
N ALA A 26 -14.44 -13.04 -20.84
CA ALA A 26 -14.34 -14.45 -20.46
C ALA A 26 -15.61 -14.93 -19.72
N VAL A 27 -16.12 -14.12 -18.80
CA VAL A 27 -17.20 -14.51 -17.86
C VAL A 27 -18.59 -14.12 -18.37
N GLY A 28 -18.71 -13.15 -19.28
CA GLY A 28 -19.99 -12.67 -19.80
C GLY A 28 -20.83 -13.76 -20.46
N SER A 29 -20.20 -14.77 -21.07
CA SER A 29 -20.91 -15.91 -21.67
C SER A 29 -21.57 -16.79 -20.61
N ALA A 30 -20.90 -17.01 -19.47
CA ALA A 30 -21.45 -17.77 -18.35
C ALA A 30 -22.59 -16.99 -17.68
N VAL A 31 -22.41 -15.69 -17.45
CA VAL A 31 -23.46 -14.84 -16.85
C VAL A 31 -24.71 -14.79 -17.73
N SER A 32 -24.56 -14.61 -19.04
CA SER A 32 -25.70 -14.60 -19.96
C SER A 32 -26.46 -15.94 -19.94
N ARG A 33 -25.74 -17.06 -19.93
CA ARG A 33 -26.34 -18.41 -19.81
C ARG A 33 -27.03 -18.64 -18.46
N MET A 34 -26.46 -18.16 -17.36
CA MET A 34 -27.08 -18.28 -16.03
C MET A 34 -28.38 -17.49 -15.90
N THR A 35 -28.56 -16.47 -16.74
CA THR A 35 -29.79 -15.67 -16.78
C THR A 35 -30.78 -16.14 -17.86
N ASP A 36 -30.57 -17.32 -18.45
CA ASP A 36 -31.35 -17.83 -19.58
C ASP A 36 -31.48 -16.83 -20.75
N GLY A 37 -30.45 -16.00 -20.95
CA GLY A 37 -30.43 -14.95 -21.97
C GLY A 37 -31.24 -13.70 -21.65
N ALA A 38 -31.85 -13.59 -20.46
CA ALA A 38 -32.53 -12.36 -20.02
C ALA A 38 -31.56 -11.16 -19.98
N VAL A 39 -30.28 -11.42 -19.70
CA VAL A 39 -29.20 -10.45 -19.88
C VAL A 39 -28.45 -10.78 -21.17
N GLY A 40 -28.56 -9.90 -22.15
CA GLY A 40 -27.81 -10.00 -23.40
C GLY A 40 -26.30 -10.04 -23.14
N TYR A 41 -25.55 -10.78 -23.97
CA TYR A 41 -24.12 -11.01 -23.77
C TYR A 41 -23.33 -9.71 -23.57
N GLU A 42 -23.62 -8.66 -24.32
CA GLU A 42 -22.96 -7.36 -24.19
C GLU A 42 -23.16 -6.74 -22.80
N ILE A 43 -24.38 -6.80 -22.27
CA ILE A 43 -24.70 -6.32 -20.92
C ILE A 43 -24.02 -7.20 -19.87
N ALA A 44 -24.00 -8.53 -20.08
CA ALA A 44 -23.35 -9.48 -19.19
C ALA A 44 -21.82 -9.24 -19.10
N VAL A 45 -21.17 -8.92 -20.22
CA VAL A 45 -19.76 -8.53 -20.28
C VAL A 45 -19.53 -7.23 -19.50
N LEU A 46 -20.34 -6.20 -19.74
CA LEU A 46 -20.20 -4.90 -19.07
C LEU A 46 -20.39 -5.01 -17.55
N VAL A 47 -21.42 -5.73 -17.10
CA VAL A 47 -21.71 -5.92 -15.67
C VAL A 47 -20.57 -6.71 -15.01
N SER A 48 -20.08 -7.77 -15.65
CA SER A 48 -18.98 -8.59 -15.12
C SER A 48 -17.68 -7.80 -15.01
N ALA A 49 -17.36 -6.99 -16.04
CA ALA A 49 -16.20 -6.11 -16.02
C ALA A 49 -16.31 -5.05 -14.92
N ALA A 50 -17.46 -4.39 -14.79
CA ALA A 50 -17.70 -3.39 -13.75
C ALA A 50 -17.63 -3.99 -12.33
N ALA A 51 -18.21 -5.17 -12.13
CA ALA A 51 -18.16 -5.90 -10.87
C ALA A 51 -16.72 -6.26 -10.49
N PHE A 52 -15.93 -6.78 -11.43
CA PHE A 52 -14.53 -7.11 -11.19
C PHE A 52 -13.69 -5.88 -10.87
N PHE A 53 -13.87 -4.79 -11.63
CA PHE A 53 -13.20 -3.52 -11.35
C PHE A 53 -13.53 -3.01 -9.94
N GLY A 54 -14.82 -3.00 -9.58
CA GLY A 54 -15.29 -2.61 -8.25
C GLY A 54 -14.73 -3.49 -7.13
N LEU A 55 -14.65 -4.81 -7.36
CA LEU A 55 -14.07 -5.76 -6.42
C LEU A 55 -12.58 -5.50 -6.18
N VAL A 56 -11.79 -5.36 -7.25
CA VAL A 56 -10.34 -5.07 -7.15
C VAL A 56 -10.12 -3.73 -6.46
N PHE A 57 -10.89 -2.70 -6.83
CA PHE A 57 -10.83 -1.39 -6.19
C PHE A 57 -11.18 -1.46 -4.70
N GLY A 58 -12.24 -2.20 -4.33
CA GLY A 58 -12.70 -2.36 -2.95
C GLY A 58 -11.68 -3.12 -2.08
N ILE A 59 -11.12 -4.23 -2.58
CA ILE A 59 -10.07 -4.98 -1.88
C ILE A 59 -8.84 -4.09 -1.67
N ALA A 60 -8.40 -3.38 -2.71
CA ALA A 60 -7.26 -2.47 -2.60
C ALA A 60 -7.51 -1.32 -1.61
N ALA A 61 -8.72 -0.76 -1.59
CA ALA A 61 -9.11 0.28 -0.62
C ALA A 61 -9.10 -0.24 0.83
N LEU A 62 -9.44 -1.51 1.03
CA LEU A 62 -9.42 -2.15 2.36
C LEU A 62 -8.00 -2.43 2.84
N LEU A 63 -7.11 -2.86 1.95
CA LEU A 63 -5.72 -3.24 2.26
C LEU A 63 -4.76 -2.05 2.33
N HIS A 64 -4.94 -1.05 1.47
CA HIS A 64 -4.07 0.13 1.35
C HIS A 64 -4.88 1.38 1.68
N ARG A 65 -5.08 1.59 2.99
CA ARG A 65 -5.87 2.71 3.50
C ARG A 65 -5.02 3.98 3.53
N SER A 66 -5.69 5.12 3.35
CA SER A 66 -5.07 6.41 3.57
C SER A 66 -4.93 6.69 5.06
N LEU A 67 -3.90 7.46 5.40
CA LEU A 67 -3.65 8.04 6.69
C LEU A 67 -3.83 9.56 6.53
N ASP A 68 -4.60 10.19 7.41
CA ASP A 68 -4.73 11.65 7.41
C ASP A 68 -3.90 12.23 8.55
N TRP A 69 -2.94 13.08 8.23
CA TRP A 69 -2.05 13.70 9.20
C TRP A 69 -2.41 15.18 9.40
N ASP A 70 -2.62 15.57 10.65
CA ASP A 70 -2.72 16.97 11.04
C ASP A 70 -1.45 17.38 11.77
N GLU A 71 -0.61 18.15 11.07
CA GLU A 71 0.66 18.66 11.58
C GLU A 71 0.45 19.68 12.71
N GLN A 72 -0.59 20.51 12.63
CA GLN A 72 -0.85 21.56 13.63
C GLN A 72 -1.41 20.96 14.92
N ALA A 73 -2.32 19.98 14.79
CA ALA A 73 -2.88 19.30 15.95
C ALA A 73 -1.97 18.21 16.53
N GLY A 74 -0.91 17.80 15.79
CA GLY A 74 -0.04 16.70 16.19
C GLY A 74 -0.78 15.37 16.23
N THR A 75 -1.75 15.15 15.35
CA THR A 75 -2.61 13.95 15.33
C THR A 75 -2.56 13.24 13.99
N VAL A 76 -2.78 11.93 14.04
CA VAL A 76 -2.87 11.07 12.88
C VAL A 76 -4.18 10.29 12.91
N SER A 77 -4.91 10.31 11.81
CA SER A 77 -6.16 9.59 11.65
C SER A 77 -5.96 8.30 10.86
N PHE A 78 -6.17 7.19 11.54
CA PHE A 78 -6.26 5.84 11.02
C PHE A 78 -7.72 5.54 10.70
N TRP A 79 -8.19 6.04 9.56
CA TRP A 79 -9.58 5.88 9.07
C TRP A 79 -10.65 6.42 10.04
N ARG A 80 -11.05 5.64 11.06
CA ARG A 80 -12.06 6.01 12.06
C ARG A 80 -11.46 6.42 13.41
N HIS A 81 -10.16 6.21 13.60
CA HIS A 81 -9.49 6.49 14.87
C HIS A 81 -8.48 7.61 14.68
N THR A 82 -8.65 8.71 15.41
CA THR A 82 -7.64 9.77 15.50
C THR A 82 -6.82 9.52 16.75
N VAL A 83 -5.51 9.42 16.59
CA VAL A 83 -4.55 9.20 17.68
C VAL A 83 -3.48 10.30 17.66
N PRO A 84 -2.81 10.57 18.77
CA PRO A 84 -1.67 11.47 18.78
C PRO A 84 -0.54 10.93 17.89
N LEU A 85 0.16 11.80 17.17
CA LEU A 85 1.34 11.42 16.38
C LEU A 85 2.39 10.69 17.24
N ALA A 86 2.48 11.07 18.51
CA ALA A 86 3.39 10.47 19.49
C ALA A 86 3.13 8.99 19.75
N SER A 87 1.94 8.47 19.43
CA SER A 87 1.62 7.05 19.59
C SER A 87 2.23 6.18 18.50
N ILE A 88 2.71 6.76 17.39
CA ILE A 88 3.37 6.05 16.30
C ILE A 88 4.83 5.80 16.67
N THR A 89 5.06 4.72 17.41
CA THR A 89 6.40 4.36 17.91
C THR A 89 7.10 3.29 17.08
N ARG A 90 6.37 2.59 16.22
CA ARG A 90 6.88 1.47 15.42
C ARG A 90 6.36 1.52 13.99
N VAL A 91 7.25 1.24 13.05
CA VAL A 91 6.92 1.05 11.64
C VAL A 91 7.48 -0.30 11.19
N GLU A 92 6.64 -1.09 10.52
CA GLU A 92 7.06 -2.33 9.89
C GLU A 92 7.21 -2.10 8.39
N ARG A 93 8.39 -2.42 7.86
CA ARG A 93 8.67 -2.43 6.44
C ARG A 93 8.38 -3.81 5.89
N SER A 94 7.75 -3.87 4.71
CA SER A 94 7.54 -5.11 3.99
C SER A 94 7.84 -4.91 2.51
N LEU A 95 8.78 -5.69 2.00
CA LEU A 95 9.11 -5.79 0.58
C LEU A 95 8.56 -7.12 0.06
N SER A 96 7.63 -7.05 -0.88
CA SER A 96 7.10 -8.25 -1.54
C SER A 96 7.62 -8.30 -2.96
N VAL A 97 8.33 -9.38 -3.29
CA VAL A 97 8.76 -9.72 -4.66
C VAL A 97 7.91 -10.91 -5.09
N GLY A 98 6.97 -10.67 -6.02
CA GLY A 98 6.09 -11.70 -6.53
C GLY A 98 6.64 -12.35 -7.80
N VAL A 99 5.90 -13.31 -8.34
CA VAL A 99 6.23 -13.96 -9.61
C VAL A 99 6.25 -12.93 -10.76
N GLY A 100 7.31 -12.91 -11.57
CA GLY A 100 7.49 -11.98 -12.67
C GLY A 100 8.19 -10.66 -12.28
N THR A 101 7.67 -9.52 -12.74
CA THR A 101 8.23 -8.17 -12.46
C THR A 101 7.50 -7.44 -11.32
N SER A 102 6.73 -8.17 -10.51
CA SER A 102 5.96 -7.58 -9.42
C SER A 102 6.84 -7.37 -8.19
N VAL A 103 7.01 -6.11 -7.81
CA VAL A 103 7.77 -5.70 -6.62
C VAL A 103 6.97 -4.62 -5.93
N SER A 104 6.74 -4.73 -4.63
CA SER A 104 6.03 -3.73 -3.85
C SER A 104 6.69 -3.50 -2.50
N LEU A 105 6.85 -2.23 -2.15
CA LEU A 105 7.30 -1.75 -0.86
C LEU A 105 6.11 -1.14 -0.11
N SER A 106 5.88 -1.60 1.11
CA SER A 106 4.82 -1.08 1.97
C SER A 106 5.31 -0.85 3.39
N TYR A 107 4.80 0.20 4.01
CA TYR A 107 5.03 0.50 5.43
C TYR A 107 3.74 0.30 6.20
N ARG A 108 3.84 -0.35 7.35
CA ARG A 108 2.76 -0.42 8.34
C ARG A 108 3.13 0.41 9.54
N PHE A 109 2.37 1.48 9.77
CA PHE A 109 2.47 2.31 10.97
C PHE A 109 1.63 1.70 12.08
N VAL A 110 2.23 1.49 13.25
CA VAL A 110 1.58 0.88 14.41
C VAL A 110 1.48 1.92 15.52
N SER A 111 0.25 2.20 15.97
CA SER A 111 -0.02 3.05 17.13
C SER A 111 0.02 2.23 18.41
N THR A 112 0.60 2.79 19.48
CA THR A 112 0.51 2.22 20.83
C THR A 112 -0.93 2.20 21.37
N GLU A 113 -1.83 2.99 20.79
CA GLU A 113 -3.26 3.00 21.12
C GLU A 113 -4.05 1.89 20.40
N GLY A 114 -3.38 1.06 19.59
CA GLY A 114 -3.96 -0.09 18.91
C GLY A 114 -4.16 0.02 17.39
N PRO A 115 -4.57 1.15 16.79
CA PRO A 115 -4.81 1.18 15.35
C PRO A 115 -3.49 1.09 14.55
N SER A 116 -3.57 0.47 13.37
CA SER A 116 -2.46 0.42 12.42
C SER A 116 -2.94 0.67 11.00
N VAL A 117 -2.05 1.19 10.15
CA VAL A 117 -2.35 1.42 8.74
C VAL A 117 -1.20 0.96 7.87
N ARG A 118 -1.53 0.32 6.75
CA ARG A 118 -0.58 -0.08 5.72
C ARG A 118 -0.67 0.88 4.54
N ILE A 119 0.47 1.45 4.17
CA ILE A 119 0.62 2.35 3.04
C ILE A 119 1.49 1.66 1.99
N LEU A 120 1.02 1.62 0.74
CA LEU A 120 1.86 1.21 -0.39
C LEU A 120 2.76 2.38 -0.78
N VAL A 121 4.05 2.26 -0.51
CA VAL A 121 5.04 3.32 -0.73
C VAL A 121 5.48 3.34 -2.18
N ALA A 122 5.88 2.17 -2.69
CA ALA A 122 6.28 1.99 -4.08
C ALA A 122 5.83 0.62 -4.57
N GLY A 123 5.59 0.48 -5.88
CA GLY A 123 5.32 -0.84 -6.41
C GLY A 123 5.06 -0.90 -7.92
N ARG A 124 5.08 -2.13 -8.43
CA ARG A 124 4.67 -2.51 -9.78
C ARG A 124 3.91 -3.84 -9.73
N PRO A 125 2.80 -3.98 -10.48
CA PRO A 125 2.20 -2.97 -11.36
C PRO A 125 1.38 -1.90 -10.64
N LEU A 126 1.04 -2.14 -9.36
CA LEU A 126 0.34 -1.19 -8.51
C LEU A 126 1.28 -0.05 -8.11
N LYS A 127 1.00 1.16 -8.60
CA LYS A 127 1.81 2.33 -8.23
C LYS A 127 1.56 2.70 -6.77
N GLY A 128 2.64 2.98 -6.05
CA GLY A 128 2.61 3.53 -4.71
C GLY A 128 2.33 5.03 -4.70
N LEU A 129 2.97 5.74 -3.77
CA LEU A 129 2.84 7.18 -3.61
C LEU A 129 3.47 7.94 -4.79
N ASP A 130 2.89 9.09 -5.11
CA ASP A 130 3.52 10.10 -5.95
C ASP A 130 4.51 10.94 -5.12
N HIS A 131 5.21 11.88 -5.77
CA HIS A 131 6.26 12.68 -5.13
C HIS A 131 5.72 13.47 -3.93
N GLU A 132 4.56 14.13 -4.06
CA GLU A 132 3.91 14.87 -2.97
C GLU A 132 3.51 13.94 -1.81
N GLY A 133 3.02 12.74 -2.12
CA GLY A 133 2.72 11.71 -1.14
C GLY A 133 3.97 11.22 -0.41
N LEU A 134 5.09 11.02 -1.13
CA LEU A 134 6.38 10.63 -0.56
C LEU A 134 6.95 11.73 0.35
N ASP A 135 6.90 12.99 -0.07
CA ASP A 135 7.34 14.14 0.75
C ASP A 135 6.52 14.29 2.03
N SER A 136 5.21 14.08 1.92
CA SER A 136 4.31 14.11 3.08
C SER A 136 4.56 12.94 4.03
N LEU A 137 4.83 11.74 3.48
CA LEU A 137 5.22 10.57 4.26
C LEU A 137 6.56 10.77 4.97
N ARG A 138 7.54 11.35 4.27
CA ARG A 138 8.86 11.70 4.83
C ARG A 138 8.72 12.63 6.02
N ARG A 139 7.95 13.71 5.88
CA ARG A 139 7.68 14.66 6.98
C ARG A 139 6.96 14.00 8.16
N LEU A 140 6.04 13.07 7.91
CA LEU A 140 5.39 12.31 8.98
C LEU A 140 6.38 11.43 9.74
N VAL A 141 7.24 10.69 9.03
CA VAL A 141 8.28 9.85 9.63
C VAL A 141 9.26 10.71 10.43
N GLU A 142 9.62 11.88 9.90
CA GLU A 142 10.49 12.86 10.57
C GLU A 142 9.86 13.41 11.87
N ALA A 143 8.54 13.60 11.91
CA ALA A 143 7.85 14.10 13.10
C ALA A 143 7.49 13.00 14.12
N ALA A 144 7.30 11.75 13.68
CA ALA A 144 6.92 10.65 14.57
C ALA A 144 8.10 10.19 15.47
N PRO A 145 7.83 9.79 16.73
CA PRO A 145 8.84 9.24 17.64
C PRO A 145 9.06 7.75 17.39
N ILE A 146 9.43 7.39 16.15
CA ILE A 146 9.71 6.01 15.76
C ILE A 146 11.01 5.58 16.43
N ALA A 147 10.95 4.50 17.21
CA ALA A 147 12.12 3.94 17.87
C ALA A 147 13.03 3.22 16.86
N GLU A 148 14.34 3.30 17.08
CA GLU A 148 15.30 2.44 16.41
C GLU A 148 15.15 1.01 16.97
N PRO A 149 15.09 -0.03 16.12
CA PRO A 149 15.01 -1.40 16.60
C PRO A 149 16.25 -1.73 17.44
N ALA A 150 16.07 -2.49 18.52
CA ALA A 150 17.20 -2.98 19.30
C ALA A 150 18.05 -3.87 18.38
N LEU A 151 19.31 -3.50 18.17
CA LEU A 151 20.28 -4.30 17.43
C LEU A 151 20.41 -5.66 18.12
N VAL A 152 19.82 -6.69 17.53
CA VAL A 152 20.11 -8.08 17.91
C VAL A 152 21.46 -8.39 17.29
N ASP A 153 22.40 -8.88 18.11
CA ASP A 153 23.83 -9.06 17.80
C ASP A 153 24.14 -9.40 16.32
N GLU A 154 25.09 -8.65 15.77
CA GLU A 154 25.81 -8.84 14.50
C GLU A 154 25.14 -8.47 13.17
N LEU A 155 23.86 -8.07 13.12
CA LEU A 155 23.23 -7.65 11.85
C LEU A 155 22.86 -6.16 11.89
N THR A 156 23.59 -5.36 11.10
CA THR A 156 23.23 -3.95 10.82
C THR A 156 21.85 -3.88 10.16
N ASP A 157 21.13 -2.76 10.30
CA ASP A 157 19.78 -2.58 9.75
C ASP A 157 19.71 -2.90 8.24
N GLU A 158 20.79 -2.65 7.51
CA GLU A 158 20.92 -2.98 6.09
C GLU A 158 20.99 -4.49 5.84
N HIS A 159 21.62 -5.26 6.73
CA HIS A 159 21.63 -6.73 6.67
C HIS A 159 20.28 -7.34 7.04
N ASN A 160 19.57 -6.78 8.02
CA ASN A 160 18.21 -7.21 8.36
C ASN A 160 17.25 -7.01 7.18
N VAL A 161 17.40 -5.91 6.45
CA VAL A 161 16.63 -5.65 5.21
C VAL A 161 17.00 -6.61 4.07
N LEU A 162 18.25 -7.06 3.97
CA LEU A 162 18.71 -8.02 2.96
C LEU A 162 18.25 -9.45 3.25
N VAL A 163 18.25 -9.87 4.53
CA VAL A 163 17.73 -11.17 4.96
C VAL A 163 16.21 -11.28 4.74
N ASP A 164 15.49 -10.15 4.84
CA ASP A 164 14.05 -10.05 4.55
C ASP A 164 13.75 -10.30 3.06
N GLY A 165 14.68 -9.99 2.15
CA GLY A 165 14.56 -10.31 0.73
C GLY A 165 14.75 -11.80 0.39
N LEU A 166 15.29 -12.60 1.32
CA LEU A 166 15.64 -14.01 1.14
C LEU A 166 14.70 -14.98 1.87
N SER A 167 13.85 -14.49 2.77
CA SER A 167 12.96 -15.33 3.58
C SER A 167 11.58 -15.45 2.92
N GLU A 168 11.19 -16.67 2.55
CA GLU A 168 9.86 -16.99 1.97
C GLU A 168 8.67 -16.72 2.93
N SER A 169 8.91 -16.36 4.19
CA SER A 169 7.87 -16.01 5.17
C SER A 169 7.65 -14.50 5.22
N GLU A 170 6.54 -14.02 4.64
CA GLU A 170 5.94 -12.68 4.81
C GLU A 170 6.80 -11.61 5.54
N GLY A 171 7.90 -11.21 4.90
CA GLY A 171 8.91 -10.29 5.43
C GLY A 171 8.33 -8.98 5.95
N ARG A 172 8.24 -8.87 7.28
CA ARG A 172 7.84 -7.67 8.02
C ARG A 172 8.91 -7.39 9.06
N THR A 173 9.80 -6.48 8.75
CA THR A 173 10.86 -6.06 9.68
C THR A 173 10.47 -4.75 10.34
N ALA A 174 10.59 -4.66 11.68
CA ALA A 174 10.55 -3.38 12.34
C ALA A 174 11.77 -2.57 11.89
N VAL A 175 11.55 -1.38 11.36
CA VAL A 175 12.62 -0.53 10.82
C VAL A 175 12.74 0.77 11.59
N GLY A 176 13.98 1.18 11.74
CA GLY A 176 14.38 2.43 12.35
C GLY A 176 13.99 3.67 11.54
N LYS A 177 13.92 4.81 12.22
CA LYS A 177 13.56 6.09 11.62
C LYS A 177 14.58 6.51 10.57
N LEU A 178 15.87 6.35 10.86
CA LEU A 178 16.95 6.72 9.94
C LEU A 178 16.89 5.95 8.61
N LEU A 179 16.63 4.64 8.68
CA LEU A 179 16.52 3.80 7.49
C LEU A 179 15.31 4.19 6.64
N LEU A 180 14.16 4.45 7.28
CA LEU A 180 12.95 4.91 6.60
C LEU A 180 13.18 6.23 5.85
N LEU A 181 13.79 7.22 6.50
CA LEU A 181 14.07 8.51 5.88
C LEU A 181 15.00 8.37 4.68
N ARG A 182 16.08 7.58 4.81
CA ARG A 182 16.99 7.29 3.69
C ARG A 182 16.28 6.59 2.53
N GLU A 183 15.40 5.64 2.81
CA GLU A 183 14.64 4.94 1.77
C GLU A 183 13.65 5.87 1.06
N LEU A 184 12.99 6.76 1.79
CA LEU A 184 12.11 7.78 1.22
C LEU A 184 12.88 8.81 0.39
N ASP A 185 14.03 9.30 0.87
CA ASP A 185 14.87 10.24 0.13
C ASP A 185 15.32 9.65 -1.22
N ARG A 186 15.71 8.37 -1.26
CA ARG A 186 16.05 7.66 -2.52
C ARG A 186 14.86 7.52 -3.47
N LEU A 187 13.64 7.43 -2.95
CA LEU A 187 12.43 7.34 -3.77
C LEU A 187 12.00 8.70 -4.31
N ILE A 188 12.25 9.77 -3.55
CA ILE A 188 12.01 11.16 -3.92
C ILE A 188 13.03 11.61 -4.97
N ASP A 189 14.31 11.39 -4.71
CA ASP A 189 15.41 11.68 -5.63
C ASP A 189 16.24 10.40 -5.93
N PRO A 190 15.87 9.65 -6.99
CA PRO A 190 16.59 8.45 -7.36
C PRO A 190 17.97 8.71 -7.99
N ARG A 191 18.39 9.97 -8.14
CA ARG A 191 19.70 10.37 -8.68
C ARG A 191 20.71 10.77 -7.61
N GLY A 192 20.31 10.75 -6.33
CA GLY A 192 21.19 11.03 -5.19
C GLY A 192 22.42 10.13 -5.13
#